data_AF-A0A355KW39-F1
#
_entry.id   AF-A0A355KW39-F1
#
_cell.length_a   1.000
_cell.length_b   1.000
_cell.length_c   1.000
_cell.angle_alpha   90.00
_cell.angle_beta   90.00
_cell.angle_gamma   90.00
#
_symmetry.space_group_name_H-M   'P 1'
#
loop_
_entity.id
_entity.type
_entity.pdbx_description
1 polymer ?
#
loop_
_entity_poly.entity_id
_entity_poly.type
_entity_poly.pdbx_seq_one_letter_code
_entity_poly.pdbx_strand_id
1 'polypeptide(L)'
;MVNIWKKTAIFILSLILFTALSVSSVIAADASDIASDFSDGKKNIICIAHRGDWHSFPENSAEAINAAAEYDAVSVDVRLTADGKPVLMADEKVDRMSVDGEGKSVSGKVSSFTLAQLKELYLRESNGGTNKKKTTCRIPELKEIYETAAGRTAVMLNVQENDFKTVYDYVKALGKLDETVFRINAKPQKIIKLTRDLDGVNVTGNYQGNIIFLATSAVKKYFAANIYTIEMGSTNGNGVLYDNFLMKRFVGSKRAMVSMVNGRCGKRADNETGWDDLISRGYSVIETDFPAELTEYIRKTETAATDLEKNIDIYANTDLSPYTSETEKAFSSALSAAKKTLDGRSSFSELTDARSALQSAHDSLKVGAKKNVALKFRFTPGRIIAIVLCAAAFTGGTLFLRSKRESTA
;
A
#
# COMPACT_ATOMS: atom_id res chain seq x y z
N MET A 1 64.96 0.04 1.23
CA MET A 1 63.75 0.80 1.60
C MET A 1 62.81 1.09 0.43
N VAL A 2 63.30 1.45 -0.77
CA VAL A 2 62.46 1.78 -1.96
C VAL A 2 61.52 0.65 -2.40
N ASN A 3 61.93 -0.61 -2.28
CA ASN A 3 61.12 -1.77 -2.71
C ASN A 3 59.95 -2.12 -1.78
N ILE A 4 60.02 -1.70 -0.50
CA ILE A 4 58.93 -1.93 0.45
C ILE A 4 57.82 -0.93 0.17
N TRP A 5 58.16 0.34 -0.03
CA TRP A 5 57.20 1.42 -0.29
C TRP A 5 56.42 1.24 -1.59
N LYS A 6 57.05 0.68 -2.64
CA LYS A 6 56.32 0.31 -3.87
C LYS A 6 55.31 -0.82 -3.64
N LYS A 7 55.66 -1.82 -2.83
CA LYS A 7 54.74 -2.93 -2.50
C LYS A 7 53.59 -2.46 -1.63
N THR A 8 53.83 -1.59 -0.65
CA THR A 8 52.75 -1.00 0.17
C THR A 8 51.84 -0.08 -0.66
N ALA A 9 52.39 0.71 -1.58
CA ALA A 9 51.60 1.57 -2.46
C ALA A 9 50.71 0.76 -3.41
N ILE A 10 51.22 -0.35 -3.98
CA ILE A 10 50.44 -1.25 -4.83
C ILE A 10 49.33 -1.92 -4.02
N PHE A 11 49.61 -2.33 -2.78
CA PHE A 11 48.61 -2.97 -1.90
C PHE A 11 47.49 -1.99 -1.50
N ILE A 12 47.84 -0.73 -1.19
CA ILE A 12 46.87 0.32 -0.87
C ILE A 12 46.05 0.71 -2.11
N LEU A 13 46.68 0.81 -3.30
CA LEU A 13 45.95 1.06 -4.55
C LEU A 13 44.98 -0.08 -4.88
N SER A 14 45.39 -1.34 -4.69
CA SER A 14 44.50 -2.49 -4.89
C SER A 14 43.38 -2.53 -3.87
N LEU A 15 43.61 -2.09 -2.63
CA LEU A 15 42.57 -2.04 -1.59
C LEU A 15 41.55 -0.93 -1.88
N ILE A 16 42.00 0.24 -2.34
CA ILE A 16 41.12 1.35 -2.76
C ILE A 16 40.32 0.96 -4.00
N LEU A 17 40.93 0.25 -4.97
CA LEU A 17 40.24 -0.26 -6.15
C LEU A 17 39.22 -1.34 -5.78
N PHE A 18 39.50 -2.19 -4.78
CA PHE A 18 38.57 -3.21 -4.29
C PHE A 18 37.39 -2.60 -3.51
N THR A 19 37.61 -1.55 -2.73
CA THR A 19 36.52 -0.82 -2.05
C THR A 19 35.68 0.05 -2.99
N ALA A 20 36.25 0.51 -4.10
CA ALA A 20 35.52 1.26 -5.14
C ALA A 20 34.71 0.34 -6.08
N LEU A 21 35.02 -0.96 -6.12
CA LEU A 21 34.27 -1.98 -6.86
C LEU A 21 33.17 -2.66 -6.03
N SER A 22 33.13 -2.42 -4.72
CA SER A 22 31.97 -2.70 -3.87
C SER A 22 31.00 -1.50 -3.85
N VAL A 23 30.69 -0.94 -5.02
CA VAL A 23 29.38 -0.32 -5.17
C VAL A 23 28.42 -1.50 -5.10
N SER A 24 27.68 -1.61 -4.01
CA SER A 24 26.54 -2.50 -3.94
C SER A 24 25.75 -2.29 -5.23
N SER A 25 25.79 -3.27 -6.13
CA SER A 25 24.79 -3.36 -7.17
C SER A 25 23.49 -3.48 -6.41
N VAL A 26 22.82 -2.33 -6.21
CA VAL A 26 21.39 -2.30 -5.97
C VAL A 26 20.86 -3.13 -7.12
N ILE A 27 20.45 -4.36 -6.83
CA ILE A 27 19.71 -5.16 -7.78
C ILE A 27 18.48 -4.30 -8.04
N ALA A 28 18.47 -3.60 -9.18
CA ALA A 28 17.26 -2.97 -9.65
C ALA A 28 16.24 -4.10 -9.67
N ALA A 29 15.19 -3.96 -8.86
CA ALA A 29 14.13 -4.96 -8.84
C ALA A 29 13.61 -5.09 -10.27
N ASP A 30 13.54 -6.32 -10.76
CA ASP A 30 13.01 -6.59 -12.09
C ASP A 30 11.54 -6.15 -12.11
N ALA A 31 11.12 -5.40 -13.13
CA ALA A 31 9.73 -4.99 -13.30
C ALA A 31 8.75 -6.16 -13.18
N SER A 32 9.15 -7.36 -13.61
CA SER A 32 8.37 -8.59 -13.41
C SER A 32 8.22 -8.97 -11.94
N ASP A 33 9.28 -8.86 -11.14
CA ASP A 33 9.23 -9.12 -9.71
C ASP A 33 8.31 -8.11 -9.02
N ILE A 34 8.44 -6.83 -9.36
CA ILE A 34 7.60 -5.77 -8.78
C ILE A 34 6.12 -5.98 -9.17
N ALA A 35 5.84 -6.31 -10.43
CA ALA A 35 4.48 -6.62 -10.88
C ALA A 35 3.90 -7.85 -10.14
N SER A 36 4.73 -8.87 -9.86
CA SER A 36 4.33 -10.02 -9.04
C SER A 36 3.99 -9.61 -7.59
N ASP A 37 4.73 -8.65 -7.03
CA ASP A 37 4.55 -8.19 -5.65
C ASP A 37 3.20 -7.52 -5.39
N PHE A 38 2.54 -7.00 -6.43
CA PHE A 38 1.16 -6.53 -6.33
C PHE A 38 0.22 -7.63 -5.81
N SER A 39 0.40 -8.87 -6.27
CA SER A 39 -0.48 -10.00 -5.96
C SER A 39 0.08 -10.96 -4.92
N ASP A 40 1.41 -11.07 -4.80
CA ASP A 40 2.09 -11.97 -3.86
C ASP A 40 2.36 -11.31 -2.52
N GLY A 41 2.44 -9.98 -2.50
CA GLY A 41 2.61 -9.17 -1.31
C GLY A 41 3.96 -9.29 -0.61
N LYS A 42 5.02 -9.69 -1.32
CA LYS A 42 6.39 -9.81 -0.78
C LYS A 42 6.99 -8.45 -0.39
N LYS A 43 6.66 -7.39 -1.14
CA LYS A 43 7.04 -6.02 -0.78
C LYS A 43 6.15 -5.45 0.32
N ASN A 44 6.71 -4.70 1.28
CA ASN A 44 5.92 -4.12 2.38
C ASN A 44 4.95 -3.06 1.85
N ILE A 45 5.45 -1.98 1.24
CA ILE A 45 4.65 -0.91 0.64
C ILE A 45 5.07 -0.75 -0.83
N ILE A 46 4.10 -0.56 -1.73
CA ILE A 46 4.34 -0.31 -3.16
C ILE A 46 4.00 1.15 -3.46
N CYS A 47 4.97 1.89 -3.99
CA CYS A 47 4.82 3.27 -4.46
C CYS A 47 4.54 3.30 -5.97
N ILE A 48 3.43 3.92 -6.36
CA ILE A 48 3.06 4.11 -7.77
C ILE A 48 3.14 5.59 -8.11
N ALA A 49 4.03 5.95 -9.04
CA ALA A 49 4.09 7.30 -9.61
C ALA A 49 2.91 7.51 -10.58
N HIS A 50 2.00 8.42 -10.24
CA HIS A 50 0.85 8.72 -11.08
C HIS A 50 1.26 9.50 -12.33
N ARG A 51 1.04 8.94 -13.51
CA ARG A 51 1.38 9.52 -14.84
C ARG A 51 2.87 9.84 -15.05
N GLY A 52 3.74 9.17 -14.31
CA GLY A 52 5.18 9.46 -14.26
C GLY A 52 5.52 10.68 -13.41
N ASP A 53 6.76 11.15 -13.45
CA ASP A 53 7.16 12.40 -12.81
C ASP A 53 6.68 13.60 -13.64
N TRP A 54 5.39 13.90 -13.51
CA TRP A 54 4.78 15.02 -14.22
C TRP A 54 5.10 16.38 -13.58
N HIS A 55 5.77 16.43 -12.42
CA HIS A 55 6.28 17.70 -11.91
C HIS A 55 7.46 18.20 -12.75
N SER A 56 8.30 17.27 -13.22
CA SER A 56 9.47 17.55 -14.06
C SER A 56 9.18 17.52 -15.57
N PHE A 57 8.27 16.64 -16.01
CA PHE A 57 7.97 16.42 -17.43
C PHE A 57 6.46 16.48 -17.69
N PRO A 58 5.99 16.48 -18.95
CA PRO A 58 4.57 16.33 -19.22
C PRO A 58 4.01 15.01 -18.70
N GLU A 59 2.83 15.02 -18.10
CA GLU A 59 2.16 13.79 -17.68
C GLU A 59 2.04 12.80 -18.86
N ASN A 60 2.15 11.49 -18.56
CA ASN A 60 2.03 10.41 -19.56
C ASN A 60 3.06 10.50 -20.72
N SER A 61 4.14 11.28 -20.58
CA SER A 61 5.26 11.29 -21.54
C SER A 61 6.26 10.16 -21.27
N ALA A 62 7.04 9.80 -22.29
CA ALA A 62 8.15 8.86 -22.10
C ALA A 62 9.17 9.40 -21.08
N GLU A 63 9.43 10.70 -21.10
CA GLU A 63 10.37 11.36 -20.20
C GLU A 63 9.89 11.32 -18.73
N ALA A 64 8.61 11.57 -18.47
CA ALA A 64 8.02 11.43 -17.14
C ALA A 64 8.13 9.99 -16.63
N ILE A 65 7.93 9.01 -17.51
CA ILE A 65 8.04 7.58 -17.18
C ILE A 65 9.49 7.18 -16.92
N ASN A 66 10.44 7.68 -17.71
CA ASN A 66 11.86 7.43 -17.50
C ASN A 66 12.32 7.95 -16.13
N ALA A 67 11.88 9.16 -15.77
CA ALA A 67 12.15 9.76 -14.47
C ALA A 67 11.47 8.98 -13.34
N ALA A 68 10.27 8.44 -13.56
CA ALA A 68 9.58 7.60 -12.59
C ALA A 68 10.08 6.15 -12.51
N ALA A 69 11.01 5.73 -13.36
CA ALA A 69 11.48 4.35 -13.42
C ALA A 69 12.39 3.95 -12.24
N GLU A 70 12.69 4.87 -11.32
CA GLU A 70 13.33 4.56 -10.03
C GLU A 70 12.34 4.09 -8.95
N TYR A 71 11.03 4.27 -9.18
CA TYR A 71 9.97 3.86 -8.25
C TYR A 71 9.41 2.47 -8.62
N ASP A 72 8.65 1.87 -7.69
CA ASP A 72 8.15 0.50 -7.86
C ASP A 72 7.29 0.34 -9.12
N ALA A 73 6.36 1.27 -9.31
CA ALA A 73 5.52 1.27 -10.49
C ALA A 73 5.25 2.68 -11.00
N VAL A 74 4.90 2.76 -12.28
CA VAL A 74 4.34 3.95 -12.91
C VAL A 74 2.94 3.65 -13.43
N SER A 75 1.98 4.49 -13.08
CA SER A 75 0.61 4.41 -13.58
C SER A 75 0.46 5.33 -14.78
N VAL A 76 -0.06 4.82 -15.90
CA VAL A 76 -0.25 5.58 -17.13
C VAL A 76 -1.64 5.36 -17.71
N ASP A 77 -2.15 6.36 -18.43
CA ASP A 77 -3.49 6.33 -18.99
C ASP A 77 -3.47 6.00 -20.48
N VAL A 78 -4.20 4.96 -20.88
CA VAL A 78 -4.21 4.47 -22.26
C VAL A 78 -5.48 4.87 -22.99
N ARG A 79 -5.33 5.32 -24.24
CA ARG A 79 -6.41 5.57 -25.20
C ARG A 79 -6.09 4.94 -26.54
N LEU A 80 -7.14 4.59 -27.29
CA LEU A 80 -6.99 4.09 -28.65
C LEU A 80 -7.16 5.22 -29.67
N THR A 81 -6.26 5.23 -30.66
CA THR A 81 -6.34 6.09 -31.85
C THR A 81 -7.42 5.59 -32.82
N ALA A 82 -7.70 6.39 -33.86
CA ALA A 82 -8.63 6.03 -34.94
C ALA A 82 -8.22 4.74 -35.68
N ASP A 83 -6.91 4.48 -35.77
CA ASP A 83 -6.30 3.27 -36.35
C ASP A 83 -6.02 2.17 -35.31
N GLY A 84 -6.59 2.27 -34.11
CA GLY A 84 -6.58 1.22 -33.09
C GLY A 84 -5.26 1.03 -32.35
N LYS A 85 -4.34 2.00 -32.42
CA LYS A 85 -3.06 1.97 -31.70
C LYS A 85 -3.23 2.55 -30.29
N PRO A 86 -2.70 1.89 -29.25
CA PRO A 86 -2.71 2.43 -27.90
C PRO A 86 -1.66 3.54 -27.74
N VAL A 87 -2.09 4.69 -27.26
CA VAL A 87 -1.26 5.87 -26.93
C VAL A 87 -1.51 6.29 -25.50
N LEU A 88 -0.56 7.03 -24.91
CA LEU A 88 -0.75 7.57 -23.56
C LEU A 88 -1.41 8.93 -23.56
N MET A 89 -2.59 9.00 -22.95
CA MET A 89 -3.37 10.22 -22.77
C MET A 89 -4.45 9.99 -21.71
N ALA A 90 -4.48 10.83 -20.67
CA ALA A 90 -5.50 10.74 -19.63
C ALA A 90 -6.91 11.06 -20.17
N ASP A 91 -6.99 12.19 -20.85
CA ASP A 91 -8.24 12.77 -21.30
C ASP A 91 -8.76 12.05 -22.55
N GLU A 92 -10.07 12.11 -22.80
CA GLU A 92 -10.64 11.63 -24.07
C GLU A 92 -10.16 12.49 -25.25
N LYS A 93 -9.73 13.73 -24.97
CA LYS A 93 -9.32 14.72 -25.95
C LYS A 93 -7.89 15.19 -25.72
N VAL A 94 -7.23 15.66 -26.77
CA VAL A 94 -5.85 16.17 -26.71
C VAL A 94 -5.74 17.60 -26.16
N ASP A 95 -6.86 18.31 -26.04
CA ASP A 95 -6.97 19.74 -25.78
C ASP A 95 -6.14 20.26 -24.59
N ARG A 96 -6.16 19.55 -23.46
CA ARG A 96 -5.44 19.97 -22.25
C ARG A 96 -3.93 19.83 -22.41
N MET A 97 -3.49 18.75 -23.05
CA MET A 97 -2.10 18.32 -23.03
C MET A 97 -1.31 18.69 -24.27
N SER A 98 -1.96 19.04 -25.39
CA SER A 98 -1.28 19.07 -26.68
C SER A 98 -1.40 20.39 -27.43
N VAL A 99 -0.36 20.66 -28.22
CA VAL A 99 -0.28 21.75 -29.20
C VAL A 99 0.38 21.25 -30.48
N ASP A 100 0.21 22.00 -31.57
CA ASP A 100 0.92 21.73 -32.81
C ASP A 100 2.40 22.19 -32.78
N GLY A 101 3.08 22.04 -33.91
CA GLY A 101 4.47 22.47 -34.10
C GLY A 101 4.70 23.98 -33.88
N GLU A 102 3.67 24.81 -34.06
CA GLU A 102 3.75 26.27 -33.85
C GLU A 102 3.34 26.66 -32.42
N GLY A 103 2.87 25.71 -31.61
CA GLY A 103 2.40 25.95 -30.24
C GLY A 103 0.93 26.35 -30.14
N LYS A 104 0.16 26.23 -31.22
CA LYS A 104 -1.29 26.51 -31.20
C LYS A 104 -2.05 25.34 -30.59
N SER A 105 -3.14 25.65 -29.89
CA SER A 105 -4.01 24.63 -29.29
C SER A 105 -4.62 23.74 -30.37
N VAL A 106 -4.55 22.43 -30.15
CA VAL A 106 -5.24 21.43 -30.96
C VAL A 106 -6.42 20.91 -30.16
N SER A 107 -7.56 20.69 -30.82
CA SER A 107 -8.76 20.15 -30.18
C SER A 107 -9.24 18.93 -30.94
N GLY A 108 -9.69 17.91 -30.19
CA GLY A 108 -10.27 16.71 -30.78
C GLY A 108 -10.12 15.49 -29.88
N LYS A 109 -10.98 14.50 -30.10
CA LYS A 109 -10.89 13.21 -29.41
C LYS A 109 -9.67 12.45 -29.88
N VAL A 110 -8.97 11.77 -28.99
CA VAL A 110 -7.84 10.88 -29.34
C VAL A 110 -8.26 9.87 -30.41
N SER A 111 -9.46 9.32 -30.29
CA SER A 111 -10.05 8.35 -31.23
C SER A 111 -10.40 8.93 -32.61
N SER A 112 -10.19 10.22 -32.84
CA SER A 112 -10.38 10.89 -34.15
C SER A 112 -9.06 11.11 -34.90
N PHE A 113 -7.92 10.85 -34.26
CA PHE A 113 -6.60 10.96 -34.87
C PHE A 113 -5.98 9.59 -35.07
N THR A 114 -5.22 9.42 -36.14
CA THR A 114 -4.29 8.29 -36.30
C THR A 114 -3.07 8.47 -35.42
N LEU A 115 -2.33 7.38 -35.14
CA LEU A 115 -1.06 7.46 -34.42
C LEU A 115 -0.09 8.46 -35.08
N ALA A 116 0.03 8.43 -36.40
CA ALA A 116 0.90 9.33 -37.16
C ALA A 116 0.54 10.82 -36.91
N GLN A 117 -0.76 11.15 -36.90
CA GLN A 117 -1.20 12.52 -36.61
C GLN A 117 -0.90 12.94 -35.17
N LEU A 118 -1.08 12.04 -34.20
CA LEU A 118 -0.76 12.35 -32.79
C LEU A 118 0.73 12.53 -32.55
N LYS A 119 1.59 11.82 -33.31
CA LYS A 119 3.05 11.94 -33.23
C LYS A 119 3.58 13.30 -33.69
N GLU A 120 2.81 14.05 -34.45
CA GLU A 120 3.14 15.43 -34.82
C GLU A 120 2.83 16.46 -33.72
N LEU A 121 2.06 16.06 -32.69
CA LEU A 121 1.66 16.94 -31.58
C LEU A 121 2.70 16.96 -30.47
N TYR A 122 2.87 18.13 -29.87
CA TYR A 122 3.80 18.37 -28.77
C TYR A 122 3.04 18.46 -27.46
N LEU A 123 3.60 17.90 -26.40
CA LEU A 123 2.99 17.96 -25.08
C LEU A 123 3.28 19.30 -24.38
N ARG A 124 2.35 19.74 -23.55
CA ARG A 124 2.51 20.87 -22.64
C ARG A 124 3.17 20.43 -21.33
N GLU A 125 3.87 21.34 -20.69
CA GLU A 125 4.51 21.10 -19.39
C GLU A 125 3.53 20.59 -18.32
N SER A 126 4.05 19.78 -17.42
CA SER A 126 3.34 19.25 -16.26
C SER A 126 2.02 18.54 -16.60
N ASN A 127 0.95 18.86 -15.88
CA ASN A 127 -0.42 18.39 -16.14
C ASN A 127 -1.17 19.24 -17.19
N GLY A 128 -0.46 19.97 -18.05
CA GLY A 128 -1.05 20.74 -19.15
C GLY A 128 -1.99 21.88 -18.71
N GLY A 129 -2.80 22.33 -19.66
CA GLY A 129 -3.61 23.55 -19.55
C GLY A 129 -3.13 24.65 -20.49
N THR A 130 -4.03 25.55 -20.89
CA THR A 130 -3.74 26.60 -21.88
C THR A 130 -2.65 27.59 -21.45
N ASN A 131 -2.38 27.67 -20.15
CA ASN A 131 -1.31 28.46 -19.54
C ASN A 131 0.06 27.76 -19.52
N LYS A 132 0.14 26.45 -19.80
CA LYS A 132 1.39 25.69 -19.82
C LYS A 132 2.09 25.80 -21.17
N LYS A 133 3.42 25.86 -21.14
CA LYS A 133 4.22 26.01 -22.35
C LYS A 133 4.31 24.70 -23.13
N LYS A 134 4.55 24.84 -24.43
CA LYS A 134 4.93 23.74 -25.32
C LYS A 134 6.30 23.18 -24.89
N THR A 135 6.42 21.86 -24.84
CA THR A 135 7.70 21.15 -24.64
C THR A 135 8.21 20.54 -25.95
N THR A 136 9.34 19.84 -25.89
CA THR A 136 9.83 18.98 -26.98
C THR A 136 9.29 17.55 -26.92
N CYS A 137 8.56 17.18 -25.87
CA CYS A 137 8.02 15.83 -25.68
C CYS A 137 6.84 15.58 -26.63
N ARG A 138 6.62 14.31 -26.99
CA ARG A 138 5.54 13.85 -27.87
C ARG A 138 4.58 12.94 -27.14
N ILE A 139 3.38 12.76 -27.71
CA ILE A 139 2.45 11.71 -27.27
C ILE A 139 3.10 10.35 -27.59
N PRO A 140 3.37 9.48 -26.59
CA PRO A 140 3.95 8.17 -26.84
C PRO A 140 2.88 7.15 -27.27
N GLU A 141 3.27 6.25 -28.16
CA GLU A 141 2.65 4.94 -28.34
C GLU A 141 3.01 4.08 -27.13
N LEU A 142 2.10 3.20 -26.70
CA LEU A 142 2.30 2.36 -25.53
C LEU A 142 3.60 1.52 -25.58
N LYS A 143 4.06 1.07 -26.75
CA LYS A 143 5.30 0.26 -26.82
C LYS A 143 6.56 1.02 -26.37
N GLU A 144 6.64 2.32 -26.65
CA GLU A 144 7.82 3.14 -26.36
C GLU A 144 8.07 3.27 -24.86
N ILE A 145 7.01 3.09 -24.05
CA ILE A 145 7.15 3.22 -22.60
C ILE A 145 7.72 1.97 -21.94
N TYR A 146 7.54 0.79 -22.53
CA TYR A 146 8.24 -0.42 -22.08
C TYR A 146 9.73 -0.36 -22.41
N GLU A 147 10.07 0.23 -23.56
CA GLU A 147 11.47 0.51 -23.93
C GLU A 147 12.09 1.51 -22.96
N THR A 148 11.34 2.54 -22.58
CA THR A 148 11.80 3.58 -21.65
C THR A 148 11.91 3.08 -20.20
N ALA A 149 10.92 2.34 -19.72
CA ALA A 149 10.96 1.69 -18.40
C ALA A 149 12.12 0.69 -18.32
N ALA A 150 12.44 0.01 -19.43
CA ALA A 150 13.57 -0.90 -19.57
C ALA A 150 13.64 -1.97 -18.46
N GLY A 151 12.48 -2.45 -18.01
CA GLY A 151 12.38 -3.46 -16.95
C GLY A 151 12.74 -2.96 -15.54
N ARG A 152 12.87 -1.65 -15.30
CA ARG A 152 13.23 -1.08 -13.99
C ARG A 152 12.05 -0.82 -13.06
N THR A 153 10.84 -0.72 -13.61
CA THR A 153 9.62 -0.38 -12.90
C THR A 153 8.44 -1.14 -13.52
N ALA A 154 7.47 -1.53 -12.70
CA ALA A 154 6.24 -2.12 -13.22
C ALA A 154 5.37 -1.04 -13.90
N VAL A 155 4.68 -1.41 -14.97
CA VAL A 155 3.82 -0.49 -15.72
C VAL A 155 2.35 -0.79 -15.39
N MET A 156 1.69 0.12 -14.69
CA MET A 156 0.25 0.04 -14.44
C MET A 156 -0.52 0.77 -15.54
N LEU A 157 -1.36 0.04 -16.27
CA LEU A 157 -2.17 0.60 -17.37
C LEU A 157 -3.60 0.89 -16.92
N ASN A 158 -3.96 2.18 -16.88
CA ASN A 158 -5.34 2.62 -16.69
C ASN A 158 -6.08 2.51 -18.02
N VAL A 159 -7.00 1.55 -18.11
CA VAL A 159 -7.70 1.20 -19.36
C VAL A 159 -9.21 1.31 -19.18
N GLN A 160 -9.89 1.79 -20.22
CA GLN A 160 -11.35 1.77 -20.24
C GLN A 160 -11.87 0.35 -20.46
N GLU A 161 -13.07 0.08 -19.93
CA GLU A 161 -13.72 -1.24 -20.05
C GLU A 161 -13.78 -1.77 -21.50
N ASN A 162 -14.11 -0.90 -22.46
CA ASN A 162 -14.27 -1.27 -23.86
C ASN A 162 -12.94 -1.45 -24.60
N ASP A 163 -11.88 -0.83 -24.10
CA ASP A 163 -10.57 -0.83 -24.75
C ASP A 163 -9.66 -1.96 -24.22
N PHE A 164 -10.00 -2.53 -23.06
CA PHE A 164 -9.17 -3.51 -22.34
C PHE A 164 -8.68 -4.65 -23.22
N LYS A 165 -9.55 -5.30 -24.01
CA LYS A 165 -9.15 -6.48 -24.79
C LYS A 165 -8.13 -6.11 -25.87
N THR A 166 -8.34 -5.00 -26.57
CA THR A 166 -7.40 -4.48 -27.58
C THR A 166 -6.04 -4.16 -26.95
N VAL A 167 -6.03 -3.50 -25.79
CA VAL A 167 -4.79 -3.16 -25.09
C VAL A 167 -4.09 -4.43 -24.55
N TYR A 168 -4.83 -5.38 -23.99
CA TYR A 168 -4.29 -6.66 -23.53
C TYR A 168 -3.63 -7.43 -24.68
N ASP A 169 -4.31 -7.58 -25.81
CA ASP A 169 -3.78 -8.31 -26.97
C ASP A 169 -2.52 -7.61 -27.53
N TYR A 170 -2.49 -6.27 -27.49
CA TYR A 170 -1.32 -5.48 -27.87
C TYR A 170 -0.13 -5.73 -26.92
N VAL A 171 -0.32 -5.65 -25.60
CA VAL A 171 0.74 -5.91 -24.61
C VAL A 171 1.22 -7.36 -24.67
N LYS A 172 0.31 -8.30 -24.89
CA LYS A 172 0.63 -9.72 -25.10
C LYS A 172 1.51 -9.92 -26.34
N ALA A 173 1.20 -9.26 -27.45
CA ALA A 173 2.01 -9.32 -28.67
C ALA A 173 3.41 -8.72 -28.48
N LEU A 174 3.58 -7.78 -27.55
CA LEU A 174 4.90 -7.25 -27.16
C LEU A 174 5.68 -8.18 -26.23
N GLY A 175 5.06 -9.22 -25.66
CA GLY A 175 5.68 -10.07 -24.64
C GLY A 175 5.90 -9.34 -23.30
N LYS A 176 5.04 -8.36 -22.98
CA LYS A 176 5.21 -7.47 -21.83
C LYS A 176 4.18 -7.66 -20.70
N LEU A 177 3.45 -8.78 -20.71
CA LEU A 177 2.42 -9.05 -19.68
C LEU A 177 3.01 -9.15 -18.27
N ASP A 178 4.19 -9.74 -18.12
CA ASP A 178 4.82 -9.96 -16.81
C ASP A 178 5.23 -8.63 -16.14
N GLU A 179 5.54 -7.59 -16.91
CA GLU A 179 5.90 -6.26 -16.43
C GLU A 179 4.67 -5.34 -16.26
N THR A 180 3.47 -5.81 -16.60
CA THR A 180 2.27 -4.97 -16.72
C THR A 180 1.21 -5.32 -15.70
N VAL A 181 0.65 -4.31 -15.02
CA VAL A 181 -0.53 -4.45 -14.16
C VAL A 181 -1.71 -3.69 -14.78
N PHE A 182 -2.80 -4.38 -15.10
CA PHE A 182 -3.99 -3.73 -15.66
C PHE A 182 -4.89 -3.15 -14.56
N ARG A 183 -5.23 -1.86 -14.66
CA ARG A 183 -6.27 -1.19 -13.88
C ARG A 183 -7.45 -0.86 -14.79
N ILE A 184 -8.47 -1.70 -14.75
CA ILE A 184 -9.64 -1.58 -15.63
C ILE A 184 -10.68 -0.67 -14.97
N ASN A 185 -11.10 0.39 -15.67
CA ASN A 185 -12.21 1.24 -15.25
C ASN A 185 -13.56 0.55 -15.49
N ALA A 186 -13.88 -0.45 -14.65
CA ALA A 186 -15.11 -1.21 -14.73
C ALA A 186 -15.60 -1.67 -13.34
N LYS A 187 -16.85 -2.12 -13.26
CA LYS A 187 -17.42 -2.70 -12.04
C LYS A 187 -16.85 -4.10 -11.76
N PRO A 188 -16.87 -4.59 -10.50
CA PRO A 188 -16.27 -5.88 -10.14
C PRO A 188 -16.65 -7.09 -10.98
N GLN A 189 -17.94 -7.27 -11.26
CA GLN A 189 -18.40 -8.39 -12.07
C GLN A 189 -17.84 -8.34 -13.50
N LYS A 190 -17.64 -7.14 -14.03
CA LYS A 190 -17.13 -6.96 -15.38
C LYS A 190 -15.64 -7.22 -15.45
N ILE A 191 -14.85 -6.71 -14.49
CA ILE A 191 -13.42 -7.01 -14.39
C ILE A 191 -13.19 -8.52 -14.35
N ILE A 192 -13.86 -9.22 -13.42
CA ILE A 192 -13.76 -10.68 -13.28
C ILE A 192 -14.17 -11.40 -14.58
N LYS A 193 -15.20 -10.90 -15.30
CA LYS A 193 -15.62 -11.49 -16.58
C LYS A 193 -14.57 -11.29 -17.68
N LEU A 194 -13.97 -10.09 -17.74
CA LEU A 194 -12.99 -9.74 -18.78
C LEU A 194 -11.67 -10.52 -18.64
N THR A 195 -11.29 -10.88 -17.41
CA THR A 195 -9.98 -11.49 -17.13
C THR A 195 -10.01 -12.99 -16.87
N ARG A 196 -11.19 -13.61 -16.75
CA ARG A 196 -11.33 -15.02 -16.33
C ARG A 196 -10.54 -16.02 -17.19
N ASP A 197 -10.53 -15.79 -18.50
CA ASP A 197 -9.98 -16.74 -19.48
C ASP A 197 -8.63 -16.25 -20.05
N LEU A 198 -7.96 -15.33 -19.34
CA LEU A 198 -6.68 -14.76 -19.75
C LEU A 198 -5.57 -15.34 -18.87
N ASP A 199 -4.62 -16.04 -19.50
CA ASP A 199 -3.42 -16.51 -18.82
C ASP A 199 -2.42 -15.36 -18.61
N GLY A 200 -1.74 -15.38 -17.46
CA GLY A 200 -0.65 -14.44 -17.14
C GLY A 200 -1.08 -12.98 -16.99
N VAL A 201 -2.36 -12.71 -16.73
CA VAL A 201 -2.84 -11.32 -16.54
C VAL A 201 -2.66 -10.87 -15.10
N ASN A 202 -1.81 -9.87 -14.87
CA ASN A 202 -1.80 -9.14 -13.61
C ASN A 202 -2.85 -8.02 -13.68
N VAL A 203 -3.83 -8.03 -12.79
CA VAL A 203 -4.94 -7.08 -12.78
C VAL A 203 -5.30 -6.65 -11.37
N THR A 204 -5.64 -5.38 -11.18
CA THR A 204 -6.22 -4.90 -9.93
C THR A 204 -7.74 -4.99 -9.95
N GLY A 205 -8.33 -5.37 -8.81
CA GLY A 205 -9.74 -5.14 -8.57
C GLY A 205 -10.00 -3.65 -8.36
N ASN A 206 -11.22 -3.21 -8.64
CA ASN A 206 -11.67 -1.85 -8.37
C ASN A 206 -12.98 -1.86 -7.56
N TYR A 207 -13.03 -1.08 -6.48
CA TYR A 207 -14.26 -0.77 -5.76
C TYR A 207 -14.27 0.69 -5.30
N GLN A 208 -15.25 1.44 -5.82
CA GLN A 208 -15.44 2.85 -5.49
C GLN A 208 -16.81 3.03 -4.83
N GLY A 209 -16.85 3.36 -3.54
CA GLY A 209 -18.11 3.52 -2.79
C GLY A 209 -17.94 3.55 -1.28
N ASN A 210 -19.06 3.60 -0.56
CA ASN A 210 -19.04 3.71 0.91
C ASN A 210 -19.93 2.68 1.63
N ILE A 211 -20.34 1.61 0.94
CA ILE A 211 -21.24 0.58 1.49
C ILE A 211 -20.44 -0.67 1.88
N ILE A 212 -20.40 -1.00 3.17
CA ILE A 212 -19.51 -2.06 3.69
C ILE A 212 -19.84 -3.45 3.16
N PHE A 213 -21.12 -3.77 2.99
CA PHE A 213 -21.56 -5.06 2.48
C PHE A 213 -21.20 -5.25 1.00
N LEU A 214 -21.30 -4.18 0.20
CA LEU A 214 -20.91 -4.23 -1.21
C LEU A 214 -19.39 -4.31 -1.35
N ALA A 215 -18.63 -3.56 -0.54
CA ALA A 215 -17.17 -3.65 -0.48
C ALA A 215 -16.72 -5.07 -0.12
N THR A 216 -17.29 -5.63 0.95
CA THR A 216 -17.00 -7.00 1.40
C THR A 216 -17.35 -8.04 0.32
N SER A 217 -18.48 -7.86 -0.38
CA SER A 217 -18.89 -8.74 -1.48
C SER A 217 -17.92 -8.67 -2.67
N ALA A 218 -17.49 -7.46 -3.05
CA ALA A 218 -16.50 -7.26 -4.10
C ALA A 218 -15.16 -7.93 -3.74
N VAL A 219 -14.64 -7.67 -2.53
CA VAL A 219 -13.40 -8.28 -2.02
C VAL A 219 -13.44 -9.80 -2.10
N LYS A 220 -14.52 -10.43 -1.60
CA LYS A 220 -14.68 -11.89 -1.68
C LYS A 220 -14.67 -12.41 -3.11
N LYS A 221 -15.35 -11.72 -4.04
CA LYS A 221 -15.44 -12.12 -5.44
C LYS A 221 -14.09 -12.00 -6.16
N TYR A 222 -13.34 -10.94 -5.91
CA TYR A 222 -12.00 -10.76 -6.48
C TYR A 222 -11.03 -11.84 -5.98
N PHE A 223 -10.99 -12.10 -4.67
CA PHE A 223 -10.11 -13.14 -4.12
C PHE A 223 -10.47 -14.54 -4.63
N ALA A 224 -11.76 -14.83 -4.82
CA ALA A 224 -12.19 -16.09 -5.44
C ALA A 224 -11.83 -16.19 -6.93
N ALA A 225 -11.55 -15.06 -7.58
CA ALA A 225 -11.10 -14.97 -8.96
C ALA A 225 -9.57 -14.75 -9.08
N ASN A 226 -8.81 -14.98 -8.00
CA ASN A 226 -7.35 -14.78 -7.92
C ASN A 226 -6.87 -13.36 -8.22
N ILE A 227 -7.69 -12.35 -7.92
CA ILE A 227 -7.33 -10.93 -8.00
C ILE A 227 -7.05 -10.43 -6.58
N TYR A 228 -5.77 -10.29 -6.21
CA TYR A 228 -5.36 -10.08 -4.82
C TYR A 228 -5.03 -8.64 -4.44
N THR A 229 -4.79 -7.76 -5.41
CA THR A 229 -4.77 -6.30 -5.20
C THR A 229 -6.13 -5.72 -5.53
N ILE A 230 -6.69 -4.87 -4.69
CA ILE A 230 -7.95 -4.18 -4.97
C ILE A 230 -7.80 -2.70 -4.62
N GLU A 231 -8.02 -1.83 -5.60
CA GLU A 231 -8.18 -0.41 -5.37
C GLU A 231 -9.51 -0.13 -4.67
N MET A 232 -9.43 0.51 -3.50
CA MET A 232 -10.56 0.83 -2.65
C MET A 232 -10.61 2.35 -2.48
N GLY A 233 -11.69 2.98 -2.96
CA GLY A 233 -11.83 4.43 -2.85
C GLY A 233 -13.20 4.90 -2.37
N SER A 234 -13.19 5.88 -1.47
CA SER A 234 -14.36 6.60 -0.94
C SER A 234 -13.99 8.06 -0.68
N THR A 235 -14.87 8.99 -1.03
CA THR A 235 -14.72 10.42 -0.69
C THR A 235 -15.03 10.74 0.77
N ASN A 236 -15.56 9.77 1.53
CA ASN A 236 -15.82 9.90 2.95
C ASN A 236 -14.60 9.43 3.75
N GLY A 237 -13.88 10.34 4.41
CA GLY A 237 -12.68 10.03 5.21
C GLY A 237 -12.92 9.10 6.40
N ASN A 238 -14.14 9.11 6.94
CA ASN A 238 -14.62 8.18 7.98
C ASN A 238 -15.38 7.00 7.36
N GLY A 239 -15.17 6.77 6.07
CA GLY A 239 -15.86 5.76 5.31
C GLY A 239 -15.50 4.35 5.77
N VAL A 240 -16.42 3.43 5.54
CA VAL A 240 -16.28 2.02 5.93
C VAL A 240 -15.11 1.28 5.24
N LEU A 241 -14.49 1.91 4.23
CA LEU A 241 -13.32 1.38 3.55
C LEU A 241 -12.02 1.56 4.33
N TYR A 242 -12.04 2.41 5.36
CA TYR A 242 -10.89 2.75 6.19
C TYR A 242 -10.96 2.09 7.57
N ASP A 243 -11.91 1.16 7.74
CA ASP A 243 -12.21 0.50 9.00
C ASP A 243 -11.52 -0.89 9.09
N ASN A 244 -11.04 -1.21 10.29
CA ASN A 244 -10.37 -2.46 10.62
C ASN A 244 -11.22 -3.70 10.29
N PHE A 245 -12.55 -3.60 10.37
CA PHE A 245 -13.45 -4.68 10.01
C PHE A 245 -13.25 -5.10 8.57
N LEU A 246 -13.08 -4.17 7.62
CA LEU A 246 -12.84 -4.49 6.21
C LEU A 246 -11.39 -4.96 6.01
N MET A 247 -10.45 -4.20 6.56
CA MET A 247 -9.01 -4.31 6.29
C MET A 247 -8.40 -5.62 6.78
N LYS A 248 -8.98 -6.27 7.81
CA LYS A 248 -8.57 -7.63 8.23
C LYS A 248 -8.70 -8.72 7.15
N ARG A 249 -9.31 -8.43 6.00
CA ARG A 249 -9.38 -9.35 4.83
C ARG A 249 -8.15 -9.26 3.94
N PHE A 250 -7.39 -8.17 4.02
CA PHE A 250 -6.18 -7.91 3.24
C PHE A 250 -4.95 -8.34 4.03
N VAL A 251 -4.78 -9.66 4.16
CA VAL A 251 -3.68 -10.30 4.92
C VAL A 251 -2.91 -11.24 4.01
N GLY A 252 -1.64 -11.49 4.35
CA GLY A 252 -0.73 -12.27 3.51
C GLY A 252 -0.52 -11.57 2.17
N SER A 253 -0.77 -12.29 1.08
CA SER A 253 -0.58 -11.79 -0.29
C SER A 253 -1.63 -10.76 -0.76
N LYS A 254 -2.74 -10.62 -0.03
CA LYS A 254 -3.83 -9.71 -0.39
C LYS A 254 -3.51 -8.27 0.00
N ARG A 255 -3.72 -7.33 -0.92
CA ARG A 255 -3.35 -5.92 -0.75
C ARG A 255 -4.50 -4.96 -1.05
N ALA A 256 -4.70 -3.97 -0.19
CA ALA A 256 -5.55 -2.83 -0.47
C ALA A 256 -4.72 -1.73 -1.13
N MET A 257 -5.20 -1.26 -2.28
CA MET A 257 -4.64 -0.14 -3.02
C MET A 257 -5.49 1.12 -2.82
N VAL A 258 -4.84 2.28 -2.79
CA VAL A 258 -5.49 3.59 -2.74
C VAL A 258 -4.78 4.56 -3.68
N SER A 259 -5.56 5.47 -4.26
CA SER A 259 -5.08 6.55 -5.11
C SER A 259 -5.29 7.88 -4.38
N MET A 260 -4.21 8.64 -4.22
CA MET A 260 -4.22 9.93 -3.53
C MET A 260 -4.72 11.07 -4.42
N VAL A 261 -4.69 10.88 -5.75
CA VAL A 261 -4.81 11.94 -6.76
C VAL A 261 -6.26 12.27 -7.16
N ASN A 262 -7.23 11.46 -6.72
CA ASN A 262 -8.63 11.57 -7.14
C ASN A 262 -9.60 11.97 -6.02
N GLY A 263 -9.07 12.29 -4.82
CA GLY A 263 -9.86 12.65 -3.63
C GLY A 263 -10.68 11.49 -3.03
N ARG A 264 -10.55 10.27 -3.57
CA ARG A 264 -11.22 9.06 -3.08
C ARG A 264 -10.37 8.30 -2.07
N CYS A 265 -9.25 8.85 -1.64
CA CYS A 265 -8.52 8.47 -0.41
C CYS A 265 -9.17 9.05 0.86
N GLY A 266 -10.46 9.41 0.82
CA GLY A 266 -11.14 10.03 1.95
C GLY A 266 -10.84 11.52 2.10
N LYS A 267 -10.42 12.17 1.00
CA LYS A 267 -9.92 13.55 0.96
C LYS A 267 -8.66 13.80 1.80
N ARG A 268 -7.89 12.75 2.08
CA ARG A 268 -6.57 12.91 2.68
C ARG A 268 -5.66 13.69 1.74
N ALA A 269 -4.77 14.48 2.31
CA ALA A 269 -3.74 15.15 1.53
C ALA A 269 -2.74 14.12 1.01
N ASP A 270 -2.22 14.36 -0.21
CA ASP A 270 -1.15 13.54 -0.79
C ASP A 270 0.19 13.96 -0.20
N ASN A 271 0.44 13.51 1.03
CA ASN A 271 1.64 13.80 1.81
C ASN A 271 1.82 12.76 2.91
N GLU A 272 2.91 12.90 3.68
CA GLU A 272 3.26 12.01 4.78
C GLU A 272 2.11 11.74 5.76
N THR A 273 1.38 12.76 6.21
CA THR A 273 0.25 12.56 7.15
C THR A 273 -0.84 11.69 6.52
N GLY A 274 -1.14 11.89 5.24
CA GLY A 274 -2.14 11.11 4.53
C GLY A 274 -1.70 9.67 4.28
N TRP A 275 -0.46 9.45 3.88
CA TRP A 275 0.10 8.11 3.65
C TRP A 275 0.18 7.32 4.96
N ASP A 276 0.65 7.95 6.04
CA ASP A 276 0.78 7.30 7.35
C ASP A 276 -0.58 6.83 7.90
N ASP A 277 -1.62 7.66 7.80
CA ASP A 277 -2.98 7.26 8.21
C ASP A 277 -3.55 6.15 7.31
N LEU A 278 -3.23 6.10 6.01
CA LEU A 278 -3.69 5.01 5.14
C LEU A 278 -2.95 3.70 5.42
N ILE A 279 -1.64 3.76 5.64
CA ILE A 279 -0.82 2.58 5.94
C ILE A 279 -1.20 1.98 7.29
N SER A 280 -1.41 2.80 8.33
CA SER A 280 -1.89 2.33 9.64
C SER A 280 -3.29 1.69 9.58
N ARG A 281 -4.06 1.96 8.51
CA ARG A 281 -5.34 1.29 8.25
C ARG A 281 -5.20 0.00 7.43
N GLY A 282 -4.01 -0.34 6.96
CA GLY A 282 -3.70 -1.56 6.22
C GLY A 282 -3.60 -1.40 4.69
N TYR A 283 -3.60 -0.17 4.17
CA TYR A 283 -3.29 0.05 2.76
C TYR A 283 -1.78 -0.13 2.52
N SER A 284 -1.44 -0.76 1.40
CA SER A 284 -0.04 -1.14 1.12
C SER A 284 0.37 -0.94 -0.33
N VAL A 285 -0.53 -0.40 -1.16
CA VAL A 285 -0.24 0.03 -2.52
C VAL A 285 -0.80 1.44 -2.66
N ILE A 286 0.06 2.42 -2.92
CA ILE A 286 -0.31 3.84 -2.91
C ILE A 286 0.10 4.46 -4.24
N GLU A 287 -0.87 5.03 -4.94
CA GLU A 287 -0.65 5.90 -6.09
C GLU A 287 -0.64 7.37 -5.63
N THR A 288 0.41 8.09 -6.01
CA THR A 288 0.69 9.47 -5.55
C THR A 288 1.24 10.33 -6.70
N ASP A 289 1.02 11.64 -6.60
CA ASP A 289 1.70 12.64 -7.43
C ASP A 289 3.11 12.98 -6.89
N PHE A 290 3.46 12.54 -5.67
CA PHE A 290 4.71 12.82 -4.97
C PHE A 290 5.52 11.53 -4.65
N PRO A 291 5.95 10.76 -5.67
CA PRO A 291 6.56 9.45 -5.47
C PRO A 291 7.94 9.52 -4.79
N ALA A 292 8.71 10.60 -4.96
CA ALA A 292 9.99 10.80 -4.30
C ALA A 292 9.82 10.88 -2.78
N GLU A 293 8.88 11.72 -2.34
CA GLU A 293 8.56 11.94 -0.94
C GLU A 293 7.93 10.69 -0.30
N LEU A 294 7.08 9.95 -1.02
CA LEU A 294 6.55 8.67 -0.54
C LEU A 294 7.67 7.63 -0.39
N THR A 295 8.62 7.57 -1.32
CA THR A 295 9.77 6.68 -1.23
C THR A 295 10.67 7.03 -0.04
N GLU A 296 10.89 8.32 0.23
CA GLU A 296 11.57 8.76 1.45
C GLU A 296 10.81 8.35 2.71
N TYR A 297 9.48 8.49 2.71
CA TYR A 297 8.62 8.03 3.79
C TYR A 297 8.76 6.52 4.04
N ILE A 298 8.79 5.71 2.99
CA ILE A 298 8.97 4.25 3.10
C ILE A 298 10.33 3.94 3.72
N ARG A 299 11.41 4.56 3.23
CA ARG A 299 12.78 4.35 3.74
C ARG A 299 12.92 4.70 5.22
N LYS A 300 12.32 5.82 5.68
CA LYS A 300 12.35 6.16 7.12
C LYS A 300 11.49 5.19 7.96
N THR A 301 10.42 4.65 7.39
CA THR A 301 9.57 3.64 8.05
C THR A 301 10.34 2.34 8.26
N GLU A 302 11.11 1.88 7.26
CA GLU A 302 12.01 0.73 7.37
C GLU A 302 13.11 0.94 8.42
N THR A 303 13.64 2.17 8.49
CA THR A 303 14.61 2.55 9.53
C THR A 303 13.97 2.48 10.92
N ALA A 304 12.75 3.00 11.08
CA ALA A 304 12.02 2.94 12.35
C ALA A 304 11.69 1.50 12.77
N ALA A 305 11.38 0.61 11.82
CA ALA A 305 11.19 -0.81 12.08
C ALA A 305 12.48 -1.47 12.59
N THR A 306 13.60 -1.20 11.94
CA THR A 306 14.93 -1.69 12.37
C THR A 306 15.28 -1.21 13.78
N ASP A 307 14.96 0.04 14.11
CA ASP A 307 15.22 0.58 15.45
C ASP A 307 14.28 -0.02 16.51
N LEU A 308 13.01 -0.28 16.18
CA LEU A 308 12.08 -1.00 17.06
C LEU A 308 12.58 -2.42 17.34
N GLU A 309 13.05 -3.13 16.31
CA GLU A 309 13.62 -4.48 16.43
C GLU A 309 14.80 -4.51 17.42
N LYS A 310 15.76 -3.59 17.27
CA LYS A 310 16.88 -3.46 18.22
C LYS A 310 16.40 -3.22 19.66
N ASN A 311 15.39 -2.38 19.86
CA ASN A 311 14.85 -2.11 21.19
C ASN A 311 14.18 -3.36 21.80
N ILE A 312 13.44 -4.11 20.97
CA ILE A 312 12.88 -5.40 21.37
C ILE A 312 13.98 -6.35 21.82
N ASP A 313 15.08 -6.46 21.07
CA ASP A 313 16.20 -7.36 21.40
C ASP A 313 16.91 -6.96 22.70
N ILE A 314 17.13 -5.66 22.91
CA ILE A 314 17.74 -5.13 24.15
C ILE A 314 16.87 -5.48 25.36
N TYR A 315 15.55 -5.33 25.25
CA TYR A 315 14.62 -5.50 26.38
C TYR A 315 14.06 -6.91 26.53
N ALA A 316 14.20 -7.78 25.53
CA ALA A 316 13.60 -9.12 25.53
C ALA A 316 14.05 -9.98 26.72
N ASN A 317 15.27 -9.73 27.22
CA ASN A 317 15.90 -10.53 28.27
C ASN A 317 15.98 -9.79 29.63
N THR A 318 15.24 -8.69 29.81
CA THR A 318 15.19 -8.00 31.10
C THR A 318 14.72 -8.96 32.21
N ASP A 319 15.51 -9.13 33.27
CA ASP A 319 15.09 -9.93 34.42
C ASP A 319 13.94 -9.24 35.15
N LEU A 320 12.75 -9.84 35.08
CA LEU A 320 11.53 -9.31 35.69
C LEU A 320 11.29 -9.79 37.13
N SER A 321 12.20 -10.57 37.71
CA SER A 321 12.11 -11.05 39.08
C SER A 321 12.03 -9.93 40.15
N PRO A 322 12.75 -8.78 40.04
CA PRO A 322 12.79 -7.79 41.11
C PRO A 322 11.65 -6.76 41.06
N TYR A 323 10.85 -6.72 39.99
CA TYR A 323 9.85 -5.68 39.75
C TYR A 323 8.44 -6.06 40.22
N THR A 324 7.60 -5.05 40.48
CA THR A 324 6.20 -5.26 40.86
C THR A 324 5.37 -5.86 39.72
N SER A 325 4.34 -6.64 40.06
CA SER A 325 3.48 -7.29 39.07
C SER A 325 2.73 -6.33 38.14
N GLU A 326 2.46 -5.10 38.59
CA GLU A 326 1.79 -4.08 37.80
C GLU A 326 2.69 -3.59 36.66
N THR A 327 3.91 -3.18 36.99
CA THR A 327 4.88 -2.68 36.00
C THR A 327 5.41 -3.80 35.10
N GLU A 328 5.57 -5.01 35.63
CA GLU A 328 5.92 -6.21 34.85
C GLU A 328 4.88 -6.51 33.76
N LYS A 329 3.59 -6.47 34.11
CA LYS A 329 2.51 -6.71 33.16
C LYS A 329 2.46 -5.61 32.10
N ALA A 330 2.65 -4.35 32.48
CA ALA A 330 2.68 -3.23 31.55
C ALA A 330 3.84 -3.39 30.53
N PHE A 331 5.05 -3.66 31.02
CA PHE A 331 6.22 -3.91 30.17
C PHE A 331 6.02 -5.11 29.23
N SER A 332 5.56 -6.25 29.76
CA SER A 332 5.31 -7.46 28.95
C SER A 332 4.26 -7.21 27.87
N SER A 333 3.24 -6.40 28.17
CA SER A 333 2.20 -6.02 27.20
C SER A 333 2.77 -5.12 26.11
N ALA A 334 3.60 -4.14 26.47
CA ALA A 334 4.27 -3.26 25.52
C ALA A 334 5.25 -4.02 24.61
N LEU A 335 6.04 -4.96 25.17
CA LEU A 335 6.94 -5.83 24.40
C LEU A 335 6.17 -6.71 23.41
N SER A 336 5.05 -7.29 23.83
CA SER A 336 4.19 -8.08 22.94
C SER A 336 3.56 -7.23 21.84
N ALA A 337 3.14 -6.00 22.14
CA ALA A 337 2.59 -5.08 21.15
C ALA A 337 3.65 -4.66 20.13
N ALA A 338 4.85 -4.30 20.59
CA ALA A 338 6.00 -3.96 19.75
C ALA A 338 6.36 -5.06 18.74
N LYS A 339 6.44 -6.32 19.21
CA LYS A 339 6.67 -7.48 18.33
C LYS A 339 5.58 -7.61 17.26
N LYS A 340 4.32 -7.45 17.65
CA LYS A 340 3.19 -7.53 16.73
C LYS A 340 3.20 -6.41 15.68
N THR A 341 3.66 -5.21 16.02
CA THR A 341 3.81 -4.11 15.07
C THR A 341 4.84 -4.44 13.97
N LEU A 342 5.90 -5.19 14.29
CA LEU A 342 6.89 -5.62 13.29
C LEU A 342 6.40 -6.74 12.34
N ASP A 343 5.44 -7.56 12.78
CA ASP A 343 4.89 -8.65 11.95
C ASP A 343 4.04 -8.16 10.77
N GLY A 344 3.74 -6.85 10.70
CA GLY A 344 2.80 -6.25 9.75
C GLY A 344 3.38 -5.14 8.88
N ARG A 345 2.54 -4.65 7.96
CA ARG A 345 2.83 -3.47 7.14
C ARG A 345 2.44 -2.22 7.94
N SER A 346 3.25 -1.89 8.95
CA SER A 346 2.99 -0.77 9.85
C SER A 346 3.45 0.57 9.30
N SER A 347 2.77 1.63 9.71
CA SER A 347 3.16 3.00 9.40
C SER A 347 4.34 3.46 10.26
N PHE A 348 4.97 4.56 9.85
CA PHE A 348 6.02 5.21 10.64
C PHE A 348 5.53 5.56 12.05
N SER A 349 4.34 6.17 12.18
CA SER A 349 3.79 6.51 13.49
C SER A 349 3.58 5.28 14.37
N GLU A 350 2.99 4.20 13.86
CA GLU A 350 2.78 2.97 14.63
C GLU A 350 4.09 2.38 15.17
N LEU A 351 5.15 2.39 14.36
CA LEU A 351 6.46 1.88 14.75
C LEU A 351 7.11 2.76 15.81
N THR A 352 7.07 4.08 15.63
CA THR A 352 7.66 5.02 16.60
C THR A 352 6.89 5.08 17.92
N ASP A 353 5.57 4.95 17.88
CA ASP A 353 4.71 4.86 19.06
C ASP A 353 4.96 3.55 19.82
N ALA A 354 5.04 2.43 19.10
CA ALA A 354 5.37 1.13 19.71
C ALA A 354 6.75 1.15 20.38
N ARG A 355 7.75 1.75 19.73
CA ARG A 355 9.09 1.94 20.30
C ARG A 355 9.05 2.79 21.57
N SER A 356 8.36 3.93 21.51
CA SER A 356 8.26 4.87 22.64
C SER A 356 7.50 4.26 23.81
N ALA A 357 6.44 3.50 23.54
CA ALA A 357 5.66 2.79 24.55
C ALA A 357 6.48 1.67 25.21
N LEU A 358 7.25 0.91 24.43
CA LEU A 358 8.16 -0.12 24.95
C LEU A 358 9.22 0.48 25.87
N GLN A 359 9.92 1.53 25.41
CA GLN A 359 10.91 2.26 26.20
C GLN A 359 10.31 2.77 27.50
N SER A 360 9.18 3.47 27.42
CA SER A 360 8.52 4.07 28.60
C SER A 360 8.09 3.01 29.61
N ALA A 361 7.60 1.85 29.13
CA ALA A 361 7.20 0.75 30.00
C ALA A 361 8.41 0.09 30.68
N HIS A 362 9.55 0.00 29.99
CA HIS A 362 10.80 -0.48 30.55
C HIS A 362 11.34 0.48 31.63
N ASP A 363 11.40 1.78 31.33
CA ASP A 363 11.92 2.79 32.27
C ASP A 363 11.01 2.97 33.50
N SER A 364 9.74 2.62 33.36
CA SER A 364 8.75 2.65 34.45
C SER A 364 8.77 1.42 35.35
N LEU A 365 9.67 0.45 35.13
CA LEU A 365 9.80 -0.73 35.98
C LEU A 365 10.17 -0.33 37.43
N LYS A 366 9.33 -0.73 38.38
CA LYS A 366 9.49 -0.38 39.81
C LYS A 366 9.85 -1.62 40.61
N VAL A 367 10.96 -1.55 41.35
CA VAL A 367 11.37 -2.61 42.27
C VAL A 367 10.36 -2.69 43.42
N GLY A 368 9.90 -3.88 43.75
CA GLY A 368 8.98 -4.06 44.86
C GLY A 368 8.38 -5.46 44.94
N ALA A 369 7.70 -5.73 46.05
CA ALA A 369 7.09 -7.04 46.27
C ALA A 369 6.05 -7.35 45.17
N LYS A 370 6.16 -8.52 44.54
CA LYS A 370 5.10 -9.04 43.69
C LYS A 370 3.86 -9.24 44.55
N LYS A 371 2.83 -8.41 44.34
CA LYS A 371 1.53 -8.61 44.98
C LYS A 371 0.93 -9.88 44.38
N ASN A 372 1.19 -11.02 45.00
CA ASN A 372 0.43 -12.24 44.80
C ASN A 372 -1.01 -11.99 45.29
N VAL A 373 -1.82 -11.25 44.53
CA VAL A 373 -3.27 -11.29 44.69
C VAL A 373 -3.77 -12.53 43.99
N ALA A 374 -3.33 -13.70 44.49
CA ALA A 374 -4.15 -14.87 44.42
C ALA A 374 -5.31 -14.64 45.40
N LEU A 375 -6.33 -13.89 44.98
CA LEU A 375 -7.65 -14.03 45.56
C LEU A 375 -8.12 -15.44 45.20
N LYS A 376 -7.61 -16.42 45.95
CA LYS A 376 -8.15 -17.77 46.00
C LYS A 376 -9.53 -17.66 46.62
N PHE A 377 -10.53 -17.26 45.84
CA PHE A 377 -11.87 -17.72 46.12
C PHE A 377 -11.86 -19.23 45.94
N ARG A 378 -11.52 -19.95 47.02
CA ARG A 378 -11.76 -21.38 47.13
C ARG A 378 -13.28 -21.56 47.15
N PHE A 379 -13.84 -21.82 45.98
CA PHE A 379 -15.16 -22.42 45.86
C PHE A 379 -15.05 -23.89 46.30
N THR A 380 -15.24 -24.14 47.59
CA THR A 380 -15.46 -25.52 48.05
C THR A 380 -16.88 -25.94 47.67
N PRO A 381 -17.14 -27.23 47.36
CA PRO A 381 -18.48 -27.73 47.09
C PRO A 381 -19.49 -27.30 48.17
N GLY A 382 -19.07 -27.30 49.44
CA GLY A 382 -19.89 -26.83 50.56
C GLY A 382 -20.30 -25.36 50.49
N ARG A 383 -19.46 -24.46 49.96
CA ARG A 383 -19.80 -23.04 49.78
C ARG A 383 -20.77 -22.82 48.62
N ILE A 384 -20.61 -23.57 47.53
CA ILE A 384 -21.55 -23.54 46.40
C ILE A 384 -22.91 -24.06 46.87
N ILE A 385 -22.94 -25.18 47.59
CA ILE A 385 -24.16 -25.76 48.15
C ILE A 385 -24.83 -24.76 49.11
N ALA A 386 -24.08 -24.11 49.99
CA ALA A 386 -24.63 -23.10 50.90
C ALA A 386 -25.27 -21.92 50.16
N ILE A 387 -24.62 -21.40 49.11
CA ILE A 387 -25.18 -20.30 48.29
C ILE A 387 -26.45 -20.75 47.58
N VAL A 388 -26.47 -21.95 46.99
CA VAL A 388 -27.65 -22.52 46.33
C VAL A 388 -28.80 -22.74 47.31
N LEU A 389 -28.51 -23.26 48.51
CA LEU A 389 -29.52 -23.45 49.56
C LEU A 389 -30.07 -22.12 50.09
N CYS A 390 -29.22 -21.11 50.28
CA CYS A 390 -29.67 -19.76 50.67
C CYS A 390 -30.55 -19.12 49.59
N ALA A 391 -30.18 -19.26 48.32
CA ALA A 391 -30.98 -18.78 47.20
C ALA A 391 -32.32 -19.52 47.12
N ALA A 392 -32.32 -20.86 47.23
CA ALA A 392 -33.53 -21.67 47.22
C ALA A 392 -34.45 -21.37 48.42
N ALA A 393 -33.89 -21.16 49.62
CA ALA A 393 -34.65 -20.76 50.81
C ALA A 393 -35.24 -19.36 50.66
N PHE A 394 -34.51 -18.42 50.05
CA PHE A 394 -35.03 -17.08 49.76
C PHE A 394 -36.16 -17.13 48.73
N THR A 395 -35.99 -17.84 47.62
CA THR A 395 -37.03 -18.01 46.61
C THR A 395 -38.25 -18.75 47.18
N GLY A 396 -38.04 -19.85 47.91
CA GLY A 396 -39.10 -20.60 48.57
C GLY A 396 -39.84 -19.76 49.62
N GLY A 397 -39.12 -18.98 50.43
CA GLY A 397 -39.71 -18.06 51.40
C GLY A 397 -40.54 -16.96 50.74
N THR A 398 -40.05 -16.37 49.65
CA THR A 398 -40.80 -15.36 48.89
C THR A 398 -42.05 -15.93 48.22
N LEU A 399 -42.00 -17.16 47.71
CA LEU A 399 -43.15 -17.86 47.14
C LEU A 399 -44.17 -18.26 48.21
N PHE A 400 -43.72 -18.74 49.36
CA PHE A 400 -44.58 -19.07 50.50
C PHE A 400 -45.30 -17.83 51.06
N LEU A 401 -44.58 -16.71 51.21
CA LEU A 401 -45.17 -15.44 51.64
C LEU A 401 -46.17 -14.89 50.62
N ARG A 402 -45.94 -15.09 49.31
CA ARG A 402 -46.92 -14.76 48.25
C ARG A 402 -48.17 -15.63 48.33
N SER A 403 -48.00 -16.94 48.43
CA SER A 403 -49.11 -17.91 48.55
C SER A 403 -49.97 -17.65 49.78
N LYS A 404 -49.35 -17.32 50.93
CA LYS A 404 -50.10 -17.00 52.15
C LYS A 404 -50.90 -15.70 52.03
N ARG A 405 -50.40 -14.72 51.28
CA ARG A 405 -51.11 -13.45 50.99
C ARG A 405 -52.34 -13.66 50.12
N GLU A 406 -52.30 -14.61 49.18
CA GLU A 406 -53.44 -14.98 48.34
C GLU A 406 -54.50 -15.81 49.08
N SER A 407 -54.13 -16.49 50.17
CA SER A 407 -55.08 -17.26 51.01
C SER A 407 -55.82 -16.43 52.07
N THR A 408 -55.49 -15.14 52.22
CA THR A 408 -56.10 -14.21 53.21
C THR A 408 -56.69 -12.96 52.57
N ALA A 409 -56.98 -13.00 51.26
CA ALA A 409 -57.65 -11.94 50.51
C ALA A 409 -59.06 -12.39 50.09
#